data_AF-A0A0P0SLY3-F1
#
_entry.id   AF-A0A0P0SLY3-F1
#
_cell.length_a   1.000
_cell.length_b   1.000
_cell.length_c   1.000
_cell.angle_alpha   90.00
_cell.angle_beta   90.00
_cell.angle_gamma   90.00
#
_symmetry.space_group_name_H-M   'P 1'
#
loop_
_entity.id
_entity.type
_entity.pdbx_description
1 polymer ?
#
loop_
_entity_poly.entity_id
_entity_poly.type
_entity_poly.pdbx_seq_one_letter_code
_entity_poly.pdbx_strand_id
1 'polypeptide(L)'
;MMRASEERAAVQLRDDRLLLAQFARQLRRCAVQDTYAGLHGQDVGLAMAAVFDSLSVTLDQVPGQVRRDALAAARCEHTGPDGPNDPRGRTREGLTSGFGH
;
A
#
# COMPACT_ATOMS: atom_id res chain seq x y z
N MET A 1 12.57 -30.81 -5.19
CA MET A 1 12.75 -29.40 -5.63
C MET A 1 11.43 -28.67 -5.89
N MET A 2 10.41 -29.30 -6.51
CA MET A 2 9.13 -28.65 -6.88
C MET A 2 8.30 -28.07 -5.71
N ARG A 3 8.25 -28.76 -4.56
CA ARG A 3 7.51 -28.26 -3.37
C ARG A 3 8.07 -26.97 -2.80
N ALA A 4 9.40 -26.82 -2.77
CA ALA A 4 10.04 -25.63 -2.22
C ALA A 4 9.80 -24.39 -3.10
N SER A 5 9.66 -24.54 -4.42
CA SER A 5 9.28 -23.44 -5.32
C SER A 5 7.81 -23.05 -5.18
N GLU A 6 6.93 -24.02 -4.98
CA GLU A 6 5.49 -23.78 -4.78
C GLU A 6 5.22 -23.07 -3.44
N GLU A 7 5.89 -23.51 -2.37
CA GLU A 7 5.83 -22.85 -1.06
C GLU A 7 6.31 -21.39 -1.13
N ARG A 8 7.43 -21.14 -1.81
CA ARG A 8 7.94 -19.76 -2.02
C ARG A 8 6.96 -18.90 -2.80
N ALA A 9 6.35 -19.46 -3.86
CA ALA A 9 5.37 -18.73 -4.65
C ALA A 9 4.10 -18.40 -3.83
N ALA A 10 3.64 -19.32 -2.99
CA ALA A 10 2.51 -19.09 -2.10
C ALA A 10 2.80 -18.03 -1.03
N VAL A 11 4.01 -18.05 -0.45
CA VAL A 11 4.46 -17.01 0.48
C VAL A 11 4.52 -15.65 -0.20
N GLN A 12 5.13 -15.56 -1.38
CA GLN A 12 5.21 -14.31 -2.13
C GLN A 12 3.82 -13.75 -2.45
N LEU A 13 2.89 -14.61 -2.89
CA LEU A 13 1.52 -14.19 -3.17
C LEU A 13 0.82 -13.68 -1.91
N ARG A 14 1.02 -14.33 -0.77
CA ARG A 14 0.48 -13.86 0.52
C ARG A 14 1.03 -12.49 0.89
N ASP A 15 2.32 -12.28 0.77
CA ASP A 15 2.98 -11.02 1.10
C ASP A 15 2.52 -9.89 0.17
N ASP A 16 2.38 -10.17 -1.12
CA ASP A 16 1.85 -9.24 -2.11
C ASP A 16 0.39 -8.85 -1.80
N ARG A 17 -0.46 -9.81 -1.39
CA ARG A 17 -1.83 -9.53 -0.96
C ARG A 17 -1.86 -8.66 0.30
N LEU A 18 -1.00 -8.94 1.28
CA LEU A 18 -0.88 -8.13 2.50
C LEU A 18 -0.46 -6.70 2.19
N LEU A 19 0.50 -6.53 1.27
CA LEU A 19 0.96 -5.21 0.84
C LEU A 19 -0.18 -4.38 0.25
N LEU A 20 -0.97 -4.97 -0.66
CA LEU A 20 -2.12 -4.27 -1.26
C LEU A 20 -3.18 -3.90 -0.22
N ALA A 21 -3.47 -4.78 0.73
CA ALA A 21 -4.45 -4.50 1.79
C ALA A 21 -3.97 -3.40 2.75
N GLN A 22 -2.67 -3.32 3.02
CA GLN A 22 -2.08 -2.22 3.80
C GLN A 22 -2.15 -0.91 3.03
N PHE A 23 -1.84 -0.92 1.73
CA PHE A 23 -1.93 0.26 0.89
C PHE A 23 -3.37 0.80 0.81
N ALA A 24 -4.35 -0.07 0.61
CA ALA A 24 -5.77 0.30 0.63
C ALA A 24 -6.17 0.96 1.97
N ARG A 25 -5.71 0.42 3.10
CA ARG A 25 -5.95 1.03 4.42
C ARG A 25 -5.31 2.40 4.56
N GLN A 26 -4.11 2.59 4.00
CA GLN A 26 -3.43 3.87 4.01
C GLN A 26 -4.18 4.91 3.17
N LEU A 27 -4.66 4.54 1.98
CA LEU A 27 -5.49 5.40 1.13
C LEU A 27 -6.75 5.87 1.84
N ARG A 28 -7.44 5.00 2.60
CA ARG A 28 -8.60 5.40 3.42
C ARG A 28 -8.22 6.42 4.48
N ARG A 29 -7.08 6.22 5.15
CA ARG A 29 -6.60 7.16 6.18
C ARG A 29 -6.30 8.53 5.58
N CYS A 30 -5.60 8.57 4.45
CA CYS A 30 -5.31 9.83 3.74
C CYS A 30 -6.60 10.51 3.30
N ALA A 31 -7.53 9.79 2.65
CA ALA A 31 -8.80 10.36 2.20
C ALA A 31 -9.64 10.95 3.35
N VAL A 32 -9.68 10.27 4.50
CA VAL A 32 -10.36 10.78 5.69
C VAL A 32 -9.66 12.02 6.25
N GLN A 33 -8.32 12.04 6.29
CA GLN A 33 -7.55 13.21 6.73
C GLN A 33 -7.76 14.41 5.81
N ASP A 34 -7.76 14.21 4.50
CA ASP A 34 -8.02 15.24 3.50
C ASP A 34 -9.42 15.84 3.66
N THR A 35 -10.41 15.00 4.00
CA THR A 35 -11.78 15.45 4.32
C THR A 35 -11.77 16.41 5.52
N TYR A 36 -11.05 16.05 6.60
CA TYR A 36 -10.91 16.93 7.77
C TYR A 36 -10.16 18.22 7.46
N ALA A 37 -9.25 18.21 6.51
CA ALA A 37 -8.52 19.38 6.03
C ALA A 37 -9.35 20.26 5.06
N GLY A 38 -10.59 19.87 4.72
CA GLY A 38 -11.43 20.58 3.75
C GLY A 38 -10.94 20.44 2.31
N LEU A 39 -10.03 19.50 2.04
CA LEU A 39 -9.54 19.21 0.70
C LEU A 39 -10.56 18.37 -0.05
N HIS A 40 -10.68 18.63 -1.35
CA HIS A 40 -11.59 17.91 -2.22
C HIS A 40 -10.89 16.68 -2.80
N GLY A 41 -11.60 15.57 -2.97
CA GLY A 41 -11.08 14.35 -3.60
C GLY A 41 -11.11 13.10 -2.73
N GLN A 42 -11.72 13.17 -1.54
CA GLN A 42 -11.88 12.03 -0.63
C GLN A 42 -12.57 10.82 -1.29
N ASP A 43 -13.53 11.08 -2.19
CA ASP A 43 -14.27 10.03 -2.89
C ASP A 43 -13.35 9.20 -3.79
N VAL A 44 -12.36 9.85 -4.43
CA VAL A 44 -11.35 9.18 -5.25
C VAL A 44 -10.45 8.30 -4.39
N GLY A 45 -9.97 8.82 -3.26
CA GLY A 45 -9.13 8.05 -2.33
C GLY A 45 -9.86 6.82 -1.77
N LEU A 46 -11.15 6.97 -1.42
CA LEU A 46 -12.00 5.87 -0.97
C LEU A 46 -12.29 4.85 -2.08
N ALA A 47 -12.60 5.31 -3.29
CA ALA A 47 -12.81 4.43 -4.44
C ALA A 47 -11.55 3.61 -4.78
N MET A 48 -10.39 4.26 -4.80
CA MET A 48 -9.11 3.58 -5.03
C MET A 48 -8.81 2.57 -3.91
N ALA A 49 -9.09 2.91 -2.65
CA ALA A 49 -8.93 1.97 -1.56
C ALA A 49 -9.86 0.73 -1.70
N ALA A 50 -11.06 0.89 -2.25
CA ALA A 50 -11.95 -0.24 -2.52
C ALA A 50 -11.40 -1.13 -3.64
N VAL A 51 -10.84 -0.53 -4.70
CA VAL A 51 -10.18 -1.27 -5.79
C VAL A 51 -9.01 -2.10 -5.25
N PHE A 52 -8.13 -1.52 -4.43
CA PHE A 52 -6.98 -2.24 -3.88
C PHE A 52 -7.38 -3.33 -2.87
N ASP A 53 -8.46 -3.14 -2.09
CA ASP A 53 -9.02 -4.22 -1.27
C ASP A 53 -9.47 -5.40 -2.15
N SER A 54 -10.19 -5.12 -3.24
CA SER A 54 -10.65 -6.17 -4.17
C SER A 54 -9.47 -6.90 -4.80
N LEU A 55 -8.46 -6.16 -5.29
CA LEU A 55 -7.24 -6.73 -5.84
C LEU A 55 -6.46 -7.58 -4.83
N SER A 56 -6.48 -7.21 -3.54
CA SER A 56 -5.80 -8.00 -2.48
C SER A 56 -6.43 -9.39 -2.29
N VAL A 57 -7.71 -9.55 -2.62
CA VAL A 57 -8.43 -10.82 -2.52
C VAL A 57 -8.23 -11.66 -3.78
N THR A 58 -8.31 -11.03 -4.96
CA THR A 58 -8.32 -11.72 -6.26
C THR A 58 -6.99 -11.66 -7.01
N LEU A 59 -5.87 -11.42 -6.30
CA LEU A 59 -4.56 -11.08 -6.89
C LEU A 59 -4.00 -12.11 -7.88
N ASP A 60 -4.35 -13.38 -7.70
CA ASP A 60 -3.97 -14.52 -8.55
C ASP A 60 -4.78 -14.61 -9.85
N GLN A 61 -5.92 -13.91 -9.93
CA GLN A 61 -6.84 -13.94 -11.06
C GLN A 61 -6.71 -12.70 -11.95
N VAL A 62 -5.93 -11.70 -11.52
CA VAL A 62 -5.73 -10.44 -12.25
C VAL A 62 -4.65 -10.62 -13.32
N PRO A 63 -4.78 -9.98 -14.49
CA PRO A 63 -3.72 -10.00 -15.50
C PRO A 63 -2.37 -9.57 -14.92
N GLY A 64 -1.30 -10.23 -15.37
CA GLY A 64 0.03 -10.04 -14.80
C GLY A 64 0.56 -8.60 -14.86
N GLN A 65 0.13 -7.82 -15.86
CA GLN A 65 0.44 -6.39 -15.93
C GLN A 65 -0.23 -5.60 -14.80
N VAL A 66 -1.55 -5.76 -14.62
CA VAL A 66 -2.31 -5.11 -13.56
C VAL A 66 -1.74 -5.46 -12.18
N ARG A 67 -1.36 -6.73 -11.97
CA ARG A 67 -0.70 -7.16 -10.73
C ARG A 67 0.62 -6.41 -10.49
N ARG A 68 1.48 -6.30 -11.50
CA ARG A 68 2.77 -5.59 -11.37
C ARG A 68 2.56 -4.12 -11.06
N ASP A 69 1.66 -3.47 -11.78
CA ASP A 69 1.42 -2.03 -11.64
C ASP A 69 0.78 -1.72 -10.27
N ALA A 70 -0.16 -2.56 -9.81
CA ALA A 70 -0.75 -2.44 -8.49
C ALA A 70 0.28 -2.62 -7.36
N LEU A 71 1.17 -3.61 -7.48
CA LEU A 71 2.25 -3.82 -6.52
C LEU A 71 3.29 -2.70 -6.56
N ALA A 72 3.60 -2.18 -7.75
CA ALA A 72 4.50 -1.04 -7.89
C ALA A 72 3.93 0.20 -7.18
N ALA A 73 2.64 0.51 -7.39
CA ALA A 73 1.96 1.59 -6.70
C ALA A 73 1.98 1.42 -5.17
N ALA A 74 1.66 0.22 -4.68
CA ALA A 74 1.68 -0.06 -3.24
C ALA A 74 3.10 0.01 -2.63
N ARG A 75 4.13 -0.40 -3.38
CA ARG A 75 5.54 -0.26 -2.96
C ARG A 75 5.97 1.19 -2.92
N CYS A 76 5.67 1.99 -3.96
CA CYS A 76 6.00 3.40 -3.99
C CYS A 76 5.40 4.15 -2.80
N GLU A 77 4.21 3.79 -2.33
CA GLU A 77 3.67 4.43 -1.12
C GLU A 77 4.28 3.89 0.18
N HIS A 78 4.59 2.59 0.23
CA HIS A 78 5.16 2.00 1.44
C HIS A 78 6.60 2.45 1.70
N THR A 79 7.41 2.54 0.65
CA THR A 79 8.81 2.97 0.76
C THR A 79 9.03 4.44 0.41
N GLY A 80 8.07 5.11 -0.23
CA GLY A 80 8.24 6.42 -0.85
C GLY A 80 8.70 6.34 -2.31
N PRO A 81 8.57 7.41 -3.13
CA PRO A 81 9.00 7.46 -4.53
C PRO A 81 10.45 7.01 -4.77
N ASP A 82 11.34 7.22 -3.80
CA ASP A 82 12.76 6.84 -3.89
C ASP A 82 13.07 5.44 -3.30
N GLY A 83 12.05 4.66 -2.95
CA GLY A 83 12.23 3.34 -2.35
C GLY A 83 12.81 3.43 -0.93
N PRO A 84 13.53 2.40 -0.43
CA PRO A 84 14.03 2.37 0.96
C PRO A 84 15.01 3.51 1.31
N ASN A 85 15.41 4.33 0.34
CA ASN A 85 16.22 5.52 0.53
C ASN A 85 15.40 6.82 0.66
N ASP A 86 14.07 6.74 0.63
CA ASP A 86 13.23 7.92 0.75
C ASP A 86 13.35 8.57 2.15
N PRO A 87 13.74 9.86 2.23
CA PRO A 87 13.86 10.57 3.51
C PRO A 87 12.52 10.73 4.25
N ARG A 88 11.37 10.61 3.54
CA ARG A 88 10.02 10.62 4.12
C ARG A 88 9.69 9.32 4.87
N GLY A 89 10.32 8.20 4.49
CA GLY A 89 10.20 6.92 5.20
C GLY A 89 10.86 6.94 6.58
N ARG A 90 12.01 7.63 6.71
CA ARG A 90 12.73 7.78 8.01
C ARG A 90 12.05 8.74 8.99
N THR A 91 11.20 9.65 8.52
CA THR A 91 10.60 10.69 9.36
C THR A 91 9.29 10.26 10.01
N ARG A 92 8.67 9.15 9.58
CA ARG A 92 7.38 8.71 10.15
C ARG A 92 7.50 8.05 11.53
N GLU A 93 8.66 7.49 11.87
CA GLU A 93 8.94 6.96 13.23
C GLU A 93 9.46 8.03 14.21
N GLY A 94 9.75 9.26 13.74
CA GLY A 94 10.46 10.28 14.54
C GLY A 94 9.65 11.53 14.93
N LEU A 95 8.40 11.69 14.49
CA LEU A 95 7.64 12.94 14.69
C LEU A 95 6.74 12.97 15.94
N THR A 96 6.87 12.02 16.88
CA THR A 96 6.10 12.04 18.14
C THR A 96 6.89 12.50 19.38
N SER A 97 8.07 13.10 19.23
CA SER A 97 8.79 13.69 20.37
C SER A 97 9.15 15.16 20.14
N GLY A 98 8.13 15.98 19.81
CA GLY A 98 8.22 17.41 20.08
C GLY A 98 7.88 17.64 21.56
N PHE A 99 8.90 17.83 22.40
CA PHE A 99 8.71 18.38 23.73
C PHE A 99 8.04 19.76 23.58
N GLY A 100 6.80 19.88 24.02
CA GLY A 100 6.16 21.16 24.27
C GLY A 100 6.88 21.85 25.43
N HIS A 101 7.22 23.12 25.18
CA HIS A 101 7.65 24.19 26.10
C HIS A 101 8.05 23.85 27.54
#